data_AF-A0A7C5TUW3-F1
#
_entry.id   AF-A0A7C5TUW3-F1
#
_cell.length_a   1.000
_cell.length_b   1.000
_cell.length_c   1.000
_cell.angle_alpha   90.00
_cell.angle_beta   90.00
_cell.angle_gamma   90.00
#
_symmetry.space_group_name_H-M   'P 1'
#
loop_
_entity.id
_entity.type
_entity.pdbx_description
1 polymer ?
#
loop_
_entity_poly.entity_id
_entity_poly.type
_entity_poly.pdbx_seq_one_letter_code
_entity_poly.pdbx_strand_id
1 'polypeptide(L)'
;MPIVERLAGVFIEIVVLLFAVSAHESAHGWVADRWGDPTARDLGRITLNPLKHVDPVGSLMVPALLAISGMPVFGWARPVPVNPLNLRDPRRAMVRVSFAGPAANLILAVISLIGLRLLRMVAPGVPRLVIDNLSAGSVLGGGALGLVVAILTSSLIINVIL
;
A
#
# COMPACT_ATOMS: atom_id res chain seq x y z
N MET A 1 -22.30 -13.67 0.51
CA MET A 1 -21.13 -13.68 1.39
C MET A 1 -21.55 -13.18 2.77
N PRO A 2 -21.08 -13.75 3.89
CA PRO A 2 -21.37 -13.23 5.22
C PRO A 2 -20.87 -11.78 5.36
N ILE A 3 -21.64 -10.91 6.02
CA ILE A 3 -21.27 -9.49 6.24
C ILE A 3 -19.87 -9.37 6.89
N VAL A 4 -19.54 -10.30 7.80
CA VAL A 4 -18.29 -10.31 8.56
C VAL A 4 -17.06 -10.51 7.68
N GLU A 5 -17.10 -11.44 6.73
CA GLU A 5 -16.01 -11.67 5.75
C GLU A 5 -15.74 -10.40 4.95
N ARG A 6 -16.80 -9.66 4.61
CA ARG A 6 -16.67 -8.43 3.81
C ARG A 6 -15.98 -7.34 4.59
N LEU A 7 -16.42 -7.13 5.83
CA LEU A 7 -15.84 -6.13 6.71
C LEU A 7 -14.38 -6.46 7.03
N ALA A 8 -14.06 -7.74 7.25
CA ALA A 8 -12.69 -8.19 7.48
C ALA A 8 -11.80 -7.95 6.24
N GLY A 9 -12.28 -8.30 5.04
CA GLY A 9 -11.54 -8.09 3.80
C GLY A 9 -11.24 -6.61 3.55
N VAL A 10 -12.26 -5.75 3.64
CA VAL A 10 -12.09 -4.30 3.49
C VAL A 10 -11.12 -3.74 4.53
N PHE A 11 -11.19 -4.20 5.78
CA PHE A 11 -10.26 -3.77 6.81
C PHE A 11 -8.81 -4.16 6.49
N ILE A 12 -8.58 -5.40 6.04
CA ILE A 12 -7.25 -5.88 5.62
C ILE A 12 -6.72 -5.03 4.47
N GLU A 13 -7.54 -4.79 3.44
CA GLU A 13 -7.17 -3.99 2.27
C GLU A 13 -6.80 -2.56 2.65
N ILE A 14 -7.58 -1.90 3.52
CA ILE A 14 -7.27 -0.55 4.02
C ILE A 14 -5.93 -0.52 4.75
N VAL A 15 -5.72 -1.45 5.68
CA VAL A 15 -4.46 -1.51 6.45
C VAL A 15 -3.27 -1.71 5.51
N VAL A 16 -3.38 -2.67 4.59
CA VAL A 16 -2.33 -2.96 3.59
C VAL A 16 -2.08 -1.75 2.69
N LEU A 17 -3.12 -1.09 2.20
CA LEU A 17 -3.04 0.10 1.37
C LEU A 17 -2.29 1.24 2.07
N LEU A 18 -2.63 1.49 3.35
CA LEU A 18 -1.98 2.54 4.14
C LEU A 18 -0.47 2.30 4.27
N PHE A 19 -0.04 1.06 4.49
CA PHE A 19 1.37 0.72 4.54
C PHE A 19 2.05 0.77 3.16
N ALA A 20 1.38 0.30 2.11
CA ALA A 20 1.90 0.36 0.74
C ALA A 20 2.15 1.81 0.31
N VAL A 21 1.17 2.70 0.51
CA VAL A 21 1.31 4.13 0.21
C VAL A 21 2.39 4.79 1.07
N SER A 22 2.49 4.42 2.36
CA SER A 22 3.55 4.97 3.22
C SER A 22 4.95 4.60 2.73
N ALA A 23 5.13 3.36 2.27
CA ALA A 23 6.38 2.91 1.66
C ALA A 23 6.66 3.63 0.33
N HIS A 24 5.64 3.78 -0.52
CA HIS A 24 5.71 4.50 -1.79
C HIS A 24 6.18 5.94 -1.62
N GLU A 25 5.49 6.69 -0.76
CA GLU A 25 5.77 8.09 -0.48
C GLU A 25 7.11 8.27 0.24
N SER A 26 7.42 7.38 1.18
CA SER A 26 8.73 7.38 1.85
C SER A 26 9.88 7.13 0.87
N ALA A 27 9.67 6.30 -0.16
CA ALA A 27 10.68 6.05 -1.18
C ALA A 27 10.93 7.31 -2.03
N HIS A 28 9.88 8.06 -2.41
CA HIS A 28 10.05 9.37 -3.05
C HIS A 28 10.91 10.31 -2.21
N GLY A 29 10.56 10.48 -0.93
CA GLY A 29 11.32 11.34 -0.01
C GLY A 29 12.74 10.86 0.22
N TRP A 30 12.97 9.55 0.34
CA TRP A 30 14.29 8.98 0.52
C TRP A 30 15.19 9.20 -0.70
N VAL A 31 14.67 8.99 -1.92
CA VAL A 31 15.45 9.27 -3.14
C VAL A 31 15.71 10.77 -3.28
N ALA A 32 14.72 11.64 -3.01
CA ALA A 32 14.90 13.09 -3.05
C ALA A 32 16.02 13.55 -2.10
N ASP A 33 16.05 13.02 -0.87
CA ASP A 33 17.07 13.29 0.12
C ASP A 33 18.48 12.89 -0.35
N ARG A 34 18.60 11.69 -0.96
CA ARG A 34 19.88 11.24 -1.54
C ARG A 34 20.36 12.08 -2.72
N TRP A 35 19.46 12.85 -3.32
CA TRP A 35 19.75 13.74 -4.43
C TRP A 35 19.87 15.22 -4.07
N GLY A 36 19.83 15.53 -2.77
CA GLY A 36 20.11 16.86 -2.22
C GLY A 36 18.91 17.58 -1.65
N ASP A 37 17.70 17.02 -1.71
CA ASP A 37 16.51 17.62 -1.14
C ASP A 37 16.12 17.03 0.23
N PRO A 38 16.52 17.67 1.35
CA PRO A 38 16.24 17.15 2.68
C PRO A 38 14.80 17.41 3.15
N THR A 39 13.96 18.11 2.37
CA THR A 39 12.63 18.60 2.80
C THR A 39 11.77 17.51 3.44
N ALA A 40 11.68 16.34 2.81
CA ALA A 40 10.90 15.22 3.34
C ALA A 40 11.46 14.67 4.66
N ARG A 41 12.80 14.61 4.79
CA ARG A 41 13.48 14.13 5.99
C ARG A 41 13.28 15.09 7.15
N ASP A 42 13.46 16.38 6.90
CA ASP A 42 13.38 17.43 7.91
C ASP A 42 11.95 17.58 8.46
N LEU A 43 10.95 17.27 7.63
CA LEU A 43 9.54 17.18 8.04
C LEU A 43 9.17 15.82 8.69
N GLY A 44 10.12 14.90 8.83
CA GLY A 44 9.90 13.56 9.40
C GLY A 44 8.94 12.70 8.58
N ARG A 45 8.93 12.88 7.26
CA ARG A 45 8.01 12.20 6.33
C ARG A 45 8.61 11.02 5.57
N ILE A 46 9.90 10.73 5.78
CA ILE A 46 10.50 9.45 5.35
C ILE A 46 10.23 8.43 6.46
N THR A 47 9.08 7.77 6.43
CA THR A 47 8.61 6.89 7.51
C THR A 47 7.52 5.92 7.06
N LEU A 48 7.54 4.68 7.56
CA LEU A 48 6.46 3.71 7.31
C LEU A 48 5.22 3.96 8.18
N ASN A 49 5.18 5.03 8.98
CA ASN A 49 4.01 5.37 9.77
C ASN A 49 2.89 5.92 8.86
N PRO A 50 1.76 5.20 8.70
CA PRO A 50 0.67 5.64 7.84
C PRO A 50 0.01 6.93 8.28
N LEU A 51 0.02 7.23 9.58
CA LEU A 51 -0.57 8.46 10.10
C LEU A 51 0.13 9.73 9.59
N LYS A 52 1.37 9.61 9.09
CA LYS A 52 2.13 10.71 8.48
C LYS A 52 1.82 10.92 7.00
N HIS A 53 1.09 9.99 6.39
CA HIS A 53 0.73 9.97 4.97
C HIS A 53 -0.79 10.09 4.74
N VAL A 54 -1.60 9.95 5.78
CA VAL A 54 -3.06 10.14 5.70
C VAL A 54 -3.40 11.63 5.58
N ASP A 55 -4.30 11.96 4.66
CA ASP A 55 -4.97 13.25 4.58
C ASP A 55 -6.35 13.13 5.24
N PRO A 56 -6.65 13.82 6.35
CA PRO A 56 -7.97 13.73 7.00
C PRO A 56 -9.14 14.07 6.06
N VAL A 57 -8.93 14.95 5.08
CA VAL A 57 -9.96 15.31 4.11
C VAL A 57 -10.04 14.24 3.02
N GLY A 58 -8.92 14.00 2.34
CA GLY A 58 -8.85 13.12 1.17
C GLY A 58 -8.98 11.63 1.48
N SER A 59 -8.51 11.19 2.65
CA SER A 59 -8.47 9.78 3.04
C SER A 59 -9.62 9.36 3.97
N LEU A 60 -10.36 10.30 4.58
CA LEU A 60 -11.46 9.99 5.50
C LEU A 60 -12.76 10.70 5.12
N MET A 61 -12.75 12.02 5.03
CA MET A 61 -13.97 12.80 4.84
C MET A 61 -14.59 12.59 3.45
N VAL A 62 -13.79 12.66 2.39
CA VAL A 62 -14.25 12.46 1.01
C VAL A 62 -14.78 11.03 0.80
N PRO A 63 -14.05 9.96 1.16
CA PRO A 63 -14.58 8.61 1.08
C PRO A 63 -15.89 8.40 1.85
N ALA A 64 -16.01 8.96 3.06
CA ALA A 64 -17.22 8.82 3.87
C ALA A 64 -18.44 9.50 3.24
N LEU A 65 -18.26 10.73 2.72
CA LEU A 65 -19.34 11.45 2.04
C LEU A 65 -19.78 10.72 0.76
N LEU A 66 -18.84 10.22 -0.03
CA LEU A 66 -19.13 9.46 -1.25
C LEU A 66 -19.87 8.15 -0.94
N ALA A 67 -19.48 7.46 0.14
CA ALA A 67 -20.15 6.25 0.57
C ALA A 67 -21.60 6.52 1.00
N ILE A 68 -21.84 7.61 1.74
CA ILE A 68 -23.20 8.01 2.18
C ILE A 68 -24.04 8.48 0.98
N SER A 69 -23.44 9.14 0.00
CA SER A 69 -24.14 9.59 -1.21
C SER A 69 -24.34 8.49 -2.26
N GLY A 70 -23.88 7.26 -2.01
CA GLY A 70 -23.98 6.14 -2.95
C GLY A 70 -23.12 6.29 -4.21
N MET A 71 -22.12 7.16 -4.17
CA MET A 71 -21.19 7.42 -5.28
C MET A 71 -19.97 6.48 -5.24
N PRO A 72 -19.26 6.30 -6.36
CA PRO A 72 -17.98 5.60 -6.35
C PRO A 72 -17.02 6.23 -5.33
N VAL A 73 -16.54 5.41 -4.39
CA VAL A 73 -15.67 5.87 -3.32
C VAL A 73 -14.25 6.01 -3.87
N PHE A 74 -13.67 7.19 -3.70
CA PHE A 74 -12.26 7.46 -3.98
C PHE A 74 -11.67 8.34 -2.87
N GLY A 75 -10.35 8.34 -2.77
CA GLY A 75 -9.60 9.16 -1.83
C GLY A 75 -8.14 9.26 -2.25
N TRP A 76 -7.40 10.12 -1.58
CA TRP A 76 -5.97 10.29 -1.80
C TRP A 76 -5.21 10.37 -0.48
N ALA A 77 -3.92 10.06 -0.53
CA ALA A 77 -2.99 10.26 0.57
C ALA A 77 -2.33 11.64 0.46
N ARG A 78 -1.77 12.12 1.57
CA ARG A 78 -0.96 13.33 1.59
C ARG A 78 0.44 13.00 1.03
N PRO A 79 0.82 13.51 -0.16
CA PRO A 79 2.11 13.18 -0.75
C PRO A 79 3.28 13.75 0.04
N VAL A 80 4.46 13.14 -0.12
CA VAL A 80 5.72 13.64 0.45
C VAL A 80 6.25 14.80 -0.40
N PRO A 81 6.64 15.92 0.23
CA PRO A 81 7.13 17.08 -0.51
C PRO A 81 8.50 16.81 -1.12
N VAL A 82 8.66 17.26 -2.37
CA VAL A 82 9.93 17.28 -3.10
C VAL A 82 10.14 18.70 -3.61
N ASN A 83 11.27 19.31 -3.27
CA ASN A 83 11.67 20.64 -3.70
C ASN A 83 12.74 20.54 -4.80
N PRO A 84 12.40 20.80 -6.07
CA PRO A 84 13.34 20.70 -7.19
C PRO A 84 14.53 21.67 -7.08
N LEU A 85 14.39 22.78 -6.35
CA LEU A 85 15.45 23.78 -6.18
C LEU A 85 16.60 23.26 -5.31
N ASN A 86 16.35 22.27 -4.46
CA ASN A 86 17.37 21.65 -3.62
C ASN A 86 18.11 20.50 -4.34
N LEU A 87 17.61 20.03 -5.49
CA LEU A 87 18.17 18.88 -6.20
C LEU A 87 19.45 19.27 -6.94
N ARG A 88 20.49 18.44 -6.82
CA ARG A 88 21.81 18.67 -7.47
C ARG A 88 21.75 18.64 -9.00
N ASP A 89 20.86 17.81 -9.57
CA ASP A 89 20.53 17.76 -11.01
C ASP A 89 19.02 17.56 -11.13
N PRO A 90 18.21 18.64 -11.16
CA PRO A 90 16.76 18.54 -11.04
C PRO A 90 16.12 17.65 -12.11
N ARG A 91 16.63 17.65 -13.34
CA ARG A 91 16.06 16.83 -14.43
C ARG A 91 16.28 15.35 -14.17
N ARG A 92 17.51 14.93 -13.88
CA ARG A 92 17.80 13.51 -13.63
C ARG A 92 17.28 13.04 -12.29
N ALA A 93 17.35 13.88 -11.26
CA ALA A 93 16.85 13.56 -9.94
C ALA A 93 15.34 13.36 -9.95
N MET A 94 14.57 14.23 -10.62
CA MET A 94 13.11 14.08 -10.71
C MET A 94 12.68 12.76 -11.38
N VAL A 95 13.40 12.29 -12.42
CA VAL A 95 13.12 10.98 -13.04
C VAL A 95 13.36 9.84 -12.04
N ARG A 96 14.44 9.91 -11.25
CA ARG A 96 14.72 8.88 -10.24
C ARG A 96 13.74 8.93 -9.07
N VAL A 97 13.37 10.14 -8.64
CA VAL A 97 12.36 10.34 -7.61
C VAL A 97 11.02 9.79 -8.07
N SER A 98 10.55 10.11 -9.29
CA SER A 98 9.26 9.62 -9.78
C SER A 98 9.19 8.08 -9.89
N PHE A 99 10.32 7.41 -10.15
CA PHE A 99 10.38 5.95 -10.18
C PHE A 99 10.49 5.31 -8.79
N ALA A 100 10.87 6.07 -7.75
CA ALA A 100 11.14 5.53 -6.43
C ALA A 100 9.91 4.87 -5.77
N GLY A 101 8.75 5.52 -5.85
CA GLY A 101 7.49 5.00 -5.35
C GLY A 101 7.09 3.67 -6.03
N PRO A 102 6.95 3.63 -7.38
CA PRO A 102 6.67 2.40 -8.10
C PRO A 102 7.70 1.28 -7.85
N ALA A 103 8.98 1.62 -7.72
CA ALA A 103 10.00 0.63 -7.38
C ALA A 103 9.80 0.04 -5.98
N ALA A 104 9.42 0.85 -4.98
CA ALA A 104 9.11 0.36 -3.64
C ALA A 104 7.89 -0.57 -3.64
N ASN A 105 6.84 -0.23 -4.38
CA ASN A 105 5.67 -1.08 -4.56
C ASN A 105 6.06 -2.42 -5.21
N LEU A 106 6.83 -2.39 -6.30
CA LEU A 106 7.28 -3.62 -6.95
C LEU A 106 8.09 -4.53 -5.99
N ILE A 107 8.93 -3.94 -5.14
CA ILE A 107 9.66 -4.68 -4.11
C ILE A 107 8.69 -5.34 -3.12
N LEU A 108 7.68 -4.60 -2.64
CA LEU A 108 6.67 -5.15 -1.73
C LEU A 108 5.82 -6.24 -2.39
N ALA A 109 5.47 -6.09 -3.66
CA ALA A 109 4.78 -7.10 -4.45
C ALA A 109 5.60 -8.39 -4.54
N VAL A 110 6.90 -8.27 -4.84
CA VAL A 110 7.83 -9.42 -4.88
C VAL A 110 7.95 -10.07 -3.50
N ILE A 111 8.06 -9.31 -2.42
CA ILE A 111 8.10 -9.84 -1.05
C ILE A 111 6.84 -10.65 -0.76
N SER A 112 5.67 -10.11 -1.10
CA SER A 112 4.38 -10.79 -0.91
C SER A 112 4.27 -12.08 -1.74
N LEU A 113 4.75 -12.06 -2.98
CA LEU A 113 4.81 -13.25 -3.83
C LEU A 113 5.73 -14.34 -3.26
N ILE A 114 6.92 -13.95 -2.78
CA ILE A 114 7.85 -14.87 -2.10
C ILE A 114 7.19 -15.46 -0.85
N GLY A 115 6.52 -14.62 -0.04
CA GLY A 115 5.77 -15.06 1.13
C GLY A 115 4.71 -16.11 0.81
N LEU A 116 3.88 -15.87 -0.20
CA LEU A 116 2.88 -16.83 -0.68
C LEU A 116 3.54 -18.13 -1.17
N ARG A 117 4.68 -18.02 -1.87
CA ARG A 117 5.41 -19.18 -2.37
C ARG A 117 5.98 -20.05 -1.25
N LEU A 118 6.54 -19.43 -0.21
CA LEU A 118 7.06 -20.12 0.97
C LEU A 118 5.92 -20.77 1.77
N LEU A 119 4.81 -20.07 1.99
CA LEU A 119 3.65 -20.63 2.66
C LEU A 119 3.10 -21.85 1.93
N ARG A 120 3.05 -21.82 0.60
CA ARG A 120 2.63 -22.98 -0.21
C ARG A 120 3.52 -24.22 0.04
N MET A 121 4.81 -24.05 0.32
CA MET A 121 5.71 -25.18 0.57
C MET A 121 5.40 -25.90 1.88
N VAL A 122 4.92 -25.18 2.89
CA VAL A 122 4.63 -25.72 4.23
C VAL A 122 3.14 -26.00 4.46
N ALA A 123 2.25 -25.36 3.70
CA ALA A 123 0.81 -25.48 3.79
C ALA A 123 0.20 -25.70 2.38
N PRO A 124 -0.04 -26.96 1.98
CA PRO A 124 -0.56 -27.29 0.64
C PRO A 124 -1.93 -26.68 0.32
N GLY A 125 -2.70 -26.26 1.33
CA GLY A 125 -4.01 -25.61 1.16
C GLY A 125 -3.94 -24.15 0.70
N VAL A 126 -2.77 -23.52 0.69
CA VAL A 126 -2.60 -22.09 0.31
C VAL A 126 -3.20 -21.73 -1.05
N PRO A 127 -3.01 -22.51 -2.15
CA PRO A 127 -3.60 -22.16 -3.44
C PRO A 127 -5.12 -22.05 -3.40
N ARG A 128 -5.80 -22.92 -2.62
CA ARG A 128 -7.26 -22.86 -2.46
C ARG A 128 -7.66 -21.58 -1.71
N LEU A 129 -6.94 -21.24 -0.65
CA LEU A 129 -7.22 -20.01 0.12
C LEU A 129 -7.02 -18.74 -0.72
N VAL A 130 -6.02 -18.71 -1.60
CA VAL A 130 -5.83 -17.60 -2.55
C VAL A 130 -7.02 -17.52 -3.51
N ILE A 131 -7.46 -18.64 -4.06
CA ILE A 131 -8.63 -18.68 -4.97
C ILE A 131 -9.89 -18.23 -4.24
N ASP A 132 -10.15 -18.73 -3.04
CA ASP A 132 -11.31 -18.38 -2.23
C ASP A 132 -11.30 -16.88 -1.86
N ASN A 133 -10.13 -16.30 -1.58
CA ASN A 133 -9.98 -14.87 -1.36
C ASN A 133 -10.31 -14.05 -2.61
N LEU A 134 -9.75 -14.41 -3.77
CA LEU A 134 -9.94 -13.69 -5.03
C LEU A 134 -11.35 -13.81 -5.60
N SER A 135 -11.95 -15.01 -5.52
CA SER A 135 -13.23 -15.31 -6.17
C SER A 135 -14.43 -15.07 -5.27
N ALA A 136 -14.30 -15.38 -3.99
CA ALA A 136 -15.40 -15.37 -3.05
C ALA A 136 -15.23 -14.33 -1.94
N GLY A 137 -14.11 -13.60 -1.88
CA GLY A 137 -13.83 -12.63 -0.83
C GLY A 137 -13.69 -13.23 0.57
N SER A 138 -13.48 -14.54 0.67
CA SER A 138 -13.28 -15.20 1.98
C SER A 138 -11.86 -14.93 2.47
N VAL A 139 -11.75 -14.29 3.62
CA VAL A 139 -10.49 -13.96 4.30
C VAL A 139 -10.33 -14.71 5.62
N LEU A 140 -11.44 -15.17 6.20
CA LEU A 140 -11.48 -15.93 7.46
C LEU A 140 -11.45 -17.45 7.23
N GLY A 141 -11.69 -17.90 6.00
CA GLY A 141 -11.58 -19.31 5.62
C GLY A 141 -10.18 -19.86 5.89
N GLY A 142 -10.07 -21.00 6.57
CA GLY A 142 -8.76 -21.58 6.95
C GLY A 142 -8.10 -20.93 8.18
N GLY A 143 -8.83 -20.09 8.94
CA GLY A 143 -8.38 -19.53 10.21
C GLY A 143 -7.19 -18.57 10.04
N ALA A 144 -6.19 -18.68 10.93
CA ALA A 144 -5.02 -17.80 10.91
C ALA A 144 -4.24 -17.86 9.58
N LEU A 145 -4.17 -19.04 8.95
CA LEU A 145 -3.53 -19.18 7.64
C LEU A 145 -4.30 -18.41 6.56
N GLY A 146 -5.63 -18.42 6.61
CA GLY A 146 -6.50 -17.62 5.73
C GLY A 146 -6.19 -16.14 5.82
N LEU A 147 -6.08 -15.60 7.04
CA LEU A 147 -5.76 -14.20 7.27
C LEU A 147 -4.39 -13.82 6.70
N VAL A 148 -3.36 -14.64 6.91
CA VAL A 148 -2.02 -14.38 6.36
C VAL A 148 -2.05 -14.43 4.83
N VAL A 149 -2.74 -15.41 4.24
CA VAL A 149 -2.90 -15.50 2.79
C VAL A 149 -3.65 -14.28 2.25
N ALA A 150 -4.70 -13.82 2.92
CA ALA A 150 -5.45 -12.64 2.56
C ALA A 150 -4.57 -11.38 2.59
N ILE A 151 -3.80 -11.16 3.67
CA ILE A 151 -2.88 -10.01 3.78
C ILE A 151 -1.85 -10.01 2.65
N LEU A 152 -1.21 -11.16 2.38
CA LEU A 152 -0.20 -11.26 1.33
C LEU A 152 -0.81 -11.11 -0.08
N THR A 153 -2.02 -11.64 -0.29
CA THR A 153 -2.73 -11.52 -1.57
C THR A 153 -3.16 -10.07 -1.82
N SER A 154 -3.78 -9.42 -0.83
CA SER A 154 -4.12 -7.99 -0.88
C SER A 154 -2.87 -7.14 -1.07
N SER A 155 -1.77 -7.44 -0.38
CA SER A 155 -0.50 -6.71 -0.52
C SER A 155 0.08 -6.86 -1.92
N LEU A 156 0.08 -8.07 -2.48
CA LEU A 156 0.51 -8.32 -3.85
C LEU A 156 -0.31 -7.50 -4.85
N ILE A 157 -1.64 -7.56 -4.75
CA ILE A 157 -2.55 -6.86 -5.69
C ILE A 157 -2.39 -5.35 -5.58
N ILE A 158 -2.46 -4.81 -4.37
CA ILE A 158 -2.39 -3.36 -4.13
C ILE A 158 -1.05 -2.80 -4.64
N ASN A 159 0.07 -3.46 -4.34
CA ASN A 159 1.39 -3.00 -4.78
C ASN A 159 1.66 -3.23 -6.28
N VAL A 160 0.88 -4.06 -6.97
CA VAL A 160 0.95 -4.16 -8.44
C VAL A 160 0.11 -3.05 -9.10
N ILE A 161 -0.97 -2.61 -8.45
CA ILE A 161 -1.87 -1.58 -8.96
C ILE A 161 -1.34 -0.16 -8.72
N LEU A 162 -0.71 0.08 -7.57
CA LEU A 162 -0.10 1.37 -7.20
C LEU A 162 1.21 1.62 -7.96
#